data_AF-A0A2I1HUL7-F1
#
_entry.id   AF-A0A2I1HUL7-F1
#
_cell.length_a   1.000
_cell.length_b   1.000
_cell.length_c   1.000
_cell.angle_alpha   90.00
_cell.angle_beta   90.00
_cell.angle_gamma   90.00
#
_symmetry.space_group_name_H-M   'P 1'
#
loop_
_entity.id
_entity.type
_entity.pdbx_description
1 polymer ?
#
loop_
_entity_poly.entity_id
_entity_poly.type
_entity_poly.pdbx_seq_one_letter_code
_entity_poly.pdbx_strand_id
1 'polypeptide(L)'
;MYERKQSIFVSRIEGKKCIVEIYRESALIKQFKGATPDEVWEKTGQLKKFTGTQLYGLDNPITKNLIQQHRTQCTLNDWNDEYILERLFDYHVKRRTLANANWKYFFTSWVKTENPIIELEPALHAIYPKGYEFSERELSAWQTMLKAASATNITPWLSEESKRQLWTKSPNGEADKVAFAALYKSGFLTSIPKNMPNATHTFWMCFERALANNKKTPDGKRRILSIISNEFTYGELKQNLNVIFYSFALYVKF
;
A
#
# COMPACT_ATOMS: atom_id res chain seq x y z
N MET A 1 11.28 38.40 30.30
CA MET A 1 11.66 38.06 31.68
C MET A 1 10.72 37.00 32.19
N TYR A 2 11.18 36.09 33.04
CA TYR A 2 10.34 35.14 33.78
C TYR A 2 10.66 35.32 35.26
N GLU A 3 9.64 35.42 36.13
CA GLU A 3 9.83 35.73 37.56
C GLU A 3 10.71 36.98 37.79
N ARG A 4 10.50 38.02 36.98
CA ARG A 4 11.26 39.29 37.02
C ARG A 4 12.77 39.19 36.79
N LYS A 5 13.27 38.06 36.28
CA LYS A 5 14.67 37.89 35.86
C LYS A 5 14.76 37.64 34.36
N GLN A 6 15.89 38.04 33.75
CA GLN A 6 16.17 37.71 32.36
C GLN A 6 16.30 36.19 32.21
N SER A 7 15.70 35.63 31.16
CA SER A 7 15.66 34.19 30.91
C SER A 7 15.48 33.95 29.42
N ILE A 8 16.02 32.85 28.92
CA ILE A 8 15.92 32.41 27.53
C ILE A 8 14.73 31.45 27.44
N PHE A 9 13.90 31.65 26.41
CA PHE A 9 12.80 30.75 26.11
C PHE A 9 13.17 29.95 24.87
N VAL A 10 13.08 28.63 24.97
CA VAL A 10 13.35 27.70 23.87
C VAL A 10 12.06 26.96 23.56
N SER A 11 11.58 27.08 22.32
CA SER A 11 10.42 26.35 21.82
C SER A 11 10.87 25.17 20.97
N ARG A 12 10.31 23.98 21.21
CA ARG A 12 10.62 22.76 20.45
C ARG A 12 9.38 21.90 20.24
N ILE A 13 9.34 21.19 19.12
CA ILE A 13 8.29 20.21 18.79
C ILE A 13 8.91 18.83 18.83
N GLU A 14 8.32 17.93 19.62
CA GLU A 14 8.76 16.54 19.72
C GLU A 14 7.59 15.59 19.57
N GLY A 15 7.59 14.84 18.46
CA GLY A 15 6.46 14.01 18.08
C GLY A 15 5.18 14.84 17.97
N LYS A 16 4.20 14.55 18.82
CA LYS A 16 2.91 15.26 18.88
C LYS A 16 2.82 16.28 20.03
N LYS A 17 3.96 16.71 20.59
CA LYS A 17 4.00 17.61 21.75
C LYS A 17 4.77 18.89 21.42
N CYS A 18 4.20 20.02 21.81
CA CYS A 18 4.86 21.31 21.81
C CYS A 18 5.42 21.57 23.21
N ILE A 19 6.67 22.03 23.31
CA ILE A 19 7.40 22.21 24.55
C ILE A 19 8.03 23.60 24.59
N VAL A 20 7.83 24.32 25.69
CA VAL A 20 8.55 25.56 25.99
C VAL A 20 9.41 25.36 27.22
N GLU A 21 10.71 25.57 27.06
CA GLU A 21 11.72 25.48 28.12
C GLU A 21 12.25 26.87 28.45
N ILE A 22 12.39 27.14 29.73
CA ILE A 22 12.90 28.42 30.24
C ILE A 22 14.25 28.16 30.89
N TYR A 23 15.29 28.78 30.35
CA TYR A 23 16.66 28.68 30.82
C TYR A 23 17.14 29.97 31.47
N ARG A 24 17.95 29.85 32.51
CA ARG A 24 18.67 30.95 33.16
C ARG A 24 20.05 30.44 33.57
N GLU A 25 21.10 31.18 33.20
CA GLU A 25 22.50 30.79 33.49
C GLU A 25 22.79 29.33 33.04
N SER A 26 22.27 28.97 31.85
CA SER A 26 22.36 27.62 31.26
C SER A 26 21.67 26.49 32.04
N ALA A 27 20.94 26.79 33.12
CA ALA A 27 20.12 25.83 33.85
C ALA A 27 18.65 25.88 33.40
N LEU A 28 18.03 24.71 33.24
CA LEU A 28 16.58 24.60 32.98
C LEU A 28 15.82 24.94 34.26
N ILE A 29 15.01 26.00 34.22
CA ILE A 29 14.23 26.48 35.37
C ILE A 29 12.80 25.95 35.33
N LYS A 30 12.19 25.90 34.14
CA LYS A 30 10.81 25.45 33.97
C LYS A 30 10.59 24.89 32.58
N GLN A 31 9.68 23.93 32.49
CA GLN A 31 9.23 23.35 31.25
C GLN A 31 7.70 23.32 31.22
N PHE A 32 7.13 23.69 30.08
CA PHE A 32 5.70 23.60 29.79
C PHE A 32 5.50 22.67 28.60
N LYS A 33 4.41 21.90 28.61
CA LYS A 33 4.02 21.00 27.50
C LYS A 33 2.56 21.24 27.12
N GLY A 34 2.28 21.15 25.83
CA GLY A 34 0.94 21.22 25.26
C GLY A 34 0.84 20.43 23.96
N ALA A 35 -0.39 20.27 23.46
CA ALA A 35 -0.64 19.67 22.16
C ALA A 35 -0.33 20.67 21.02
N THR A 36 -0.58 21.96 21.23
CA THR A 36 -0.36 23.01 20.23
C THR A 36 0.61 24.10 20.70
N PRO A 37 1.23 24.86 19.78
CA PRO A 37 2.06 26.02 20.13
C PRO A 37 1.31 27.05 20.97
N ASP A 38 0.04 27.34 20.64
CA ASP A 38 -0.77 28.32 21.37
C ASP A 38 -1.06 27.84 22.80
N GLU A 39 -1.49 26.58 22.96
CA GLU A 39 -1.78 26.00 24.27
C GLU A 39 -0.56 26.03 25.21
N VAL A 40 0.63 25.68 24.69
CA VAL A 40 1.84 25.65 25.53
C VAL A 40 2.31 27.05 25.91
N TRP A 41 2.21 28.03 24.99
CA TRP A 41 2.58 29.41 25.28
C TRP A 41 1.59 30.11 26.21
N GLU A 42 0.29 29.81 26.10
CA GLU A 42 -0.73 30.30 27.03
C GLU A 42 -0.43 29.86 28.47
N LYS A 43 -0.04 28.59 28.68
CA LYS A 43 0.37 28.07 30.00
C LYS A 43 1.56 28.80 30.62
N THR A 44 2.43 29.40 29.82
CA THR A 44 3.56 30.19 30.36
C THR A 44 3.09 31.52 30.98
N GLY A 45 1.92 32.03 30.54
CA GLY A 45 1.42 33.36 30.89
C GLY A 45 2.25 34.52 30.32
N GLN A 46 3.27 34.26 29.51
CA GLN A 46 4.19 35.25 28.94
C GLN A 46 3.83 35.58 27.48
N LEU A 47 4.34 36.71 26.98
CA LEU A 47 4.31 37.09 25.55
C LEU A 47 2.94 37.01 24.87
N LYS A 48 1.85 37.23 25.62
CA LYS A 48 0.43 37.11 25.19
C LYS A 48 0.02 37.94 23.96
N LYS A 49 0.89 38.85 23.50
CA LYS A 49 0.67 39.65 22.27
C LYS A 49 0.96 38.88 20.97
N PHE A 50 1.63 37.74 21.06
CA PHE A 50 1.95 36.89 19.92
C PHE A 50 1.21 35.57 20.02
N THR A 51 0.89 34.96 18.88
CA THR A 51 0.40 33.59 18.85
C THR A 51 1.56 32.62 19.14
N GLY A 52 1.25 31.46 19.67
CA GLY A 52 2.23 30.39 19.83
C GLY A 52 2.88 30.00 18.50
N THR A 53 2.12 30.02 17.41
CA THR A 53 2.63 29.76 16.05
C THR A 53 3.72 30.77 15.64
N GLN A 54 3.52 32.06 15.93
CA GLN A 54 4.53 33.10 15.71
C GLN A 54 5.76 32.90 16.61
N LEU A 55 5.55 32.56 17.88
CA LEU A 55 6.63 32.35 18.84
C LEU A 55 7.49 31.11 18.56
N TYR A 56 6.92 30.09 17.91
CA TYR A 56 7.67 28.96 17.36
C TYR A 56 8.36 29.28 16.03
N GLY A 57 8.14 30.48 15.47
CA GLY A 57 8.68 30.87 14.17
C GLY A 57 8.04 30.14 12.99
N LEU A 58 6.91 29.45 13.18
CA LEU A 58 6.24 28.67 12.14
C LEU A 58 5.61 29.56 11.07
N ASP A 59 5.33 30.82 11.39
CA ASP A 59 4.83 31.80 10.41
C ASP A 59 5.90 32.46 9.56
N ASN A 60 7.18 32.32 9.95
CA ASN A 60 8.28 32.91 9.21
C ASN A 60 8.41 32.24 7.82
N PRO A 61 8.48 33.01 6.71
CA PRO A 61 8.58 32.46 5.36
C PRO A 61 9.78 31.52 5.15
N ILE A 62 10.92 31.81 5.77
CA ILE A 62 12.13 30.98 5.68
C ILE A 62 11.88 29.64 6.39
N THR A 63 11.33 29.68 7.61
CA THR A 63 10.96 28.46 8.34
C THR A 63 9.93 27.64 7.58
N LYS A 64 8.89 28.26 7.02
CA LYS A 64 7.88 27.58 6.19
C LYS A 64 8.54 26.90 4.99
N ASN A 65 9.43 27.59 4.29
CA ASN A 65 10.16 27.03 3.15
C ASN A 65 11.06 25.86 3.59
N LEU A 66 11.82 25.99 4.68
CA LEU A 66 12.65 24.90 5.21
C LEU A 66 11.82 23.69 5.64
N ILE A 67 10.69 23.89 6.31
CA ILE A 67 9.78 22.80 6.69
C ILE A 67 9.22 22.11 5.44
N GLN A 68 8.76 22.89 4.44
CA GLN A 68 8.32 22.35 3.16
C GLN A 68 9.46 21.61 2.45
N GLN A 69 10.70 22.06 2.61
CA GLN A 69 11.86 21.39 2.05
C GLN A 69 12.10 20.01 2.69
N HIS A 70 11.84 19.88 3.97
CA HIS A 70 12.04 18.61 4.67
C HIS A 70 10.75 17.78 4.74
N ARG A 71 9.70 18.20 4.02
CA ARG A 71 8.42 17.48 3.95
C ARG A 71 8.62 16.17 3.18
N THR A 72 8.49 15.05 3.90
CA THR A 72 8.62 13.69 3.36
C THR A 72 7.28 12.99 3.15
N GLN A 73 6.16 13.70 3.39
CA GLN A 73 4.80 13.20 3.28
C GLN A 73 3.84 14.28 2.76
N CYS A 74 2.86 13.91 1.95
CA CYS A 74 1.78 14.78 1.49
C CYS A 74 0.42 14.10 1.65
N THR A 75 -0.64 14.91 1.61
CA THR A 75 -2.03 14.48 1.60
C THR A 75 -2.55 14.35 0.18
N LEU A 76 -3.74 13.77 0.01
CA LEU A 76 -4.40 13.69 -1.30
C LEU A 76 -4.64 15.07 -1.92
N ASN A 77 -4.92 16.10 -1.12
CA ASN A 77 -5.11 17.47 -1.60
C ASN A 77 -3.83 18.06 -2.20
N ASP A 78 -2.67 17.60 -1.73
CA ASP A 78 -1.37 18.03 -2.24
C ASP A 78 -1.02 17.36 -3.59
N TRP A 79 -1.81 16.39 -4.10
CA TRP A 79 -1.49 15.71 -5.37
C TRP A 79 -1.64 16.63 -6.60
N ASN A 80 -2.33 17.77 -6.45
CA ASN A 80 -2.39 18.80 -7.48
C ASN A 80 -1.17 19.75 -7.44
N ASP A 81 -0.34 19.66 -6.40
CA ASP A 81 0.89 20.43 -6.28
C ASP A 81 2.07 19.60 -6.81
N GLU A 82 2.45 19.91 -8.05
CA GLU A 82 3.54 19.24 -8.75
C GLU A 82 4.87 19.34 -8.00
N TYR A 83 5.13 20.47 -7.34
CA TYR A 83 6.37 20.68 -6.60
C TYR A 83 6.43 19.75 -5.39
N ILE A 84 5.32 19.56 -4.65
CA ILE A 84 5.28 18.63 -3.52
C ILE A 84 5.50 17.18 -3.98
N LEU A 85 4.83 16.75 -5.05
CA LEU A 85 4.98 15.40 -5.58
C LEU A 85 6.37 15.13 -6.16
N GLU A 86 6.98 16.12 -6.83
CA GLU A 86 8.34 15.99 -7.38
C GLU A 86 9.35 15.74 -6.26
N ARG A 87 9.26 16.46 -5.15
CA ARG A 87 10.13 16.24 -3.99
C ARG A 87 9.97 14.85 -3.39
N LEU A 88 8.73 14.37 -3.29
CA LEU A 88 8.43 13.03 -2.80
C LEU A 88 9.03 11.97 -3.72
N PHE A 89 8.91 12.15 -5.03
CA PHE A 89 9.51 11.26 -6.02
C PHE A 89 11.03 11.27 -5.90
N ASP A 90 11.64 12.45 -5.83
CA ASP A 90 13.09 12.63 -5.70
C ASP A 90 13.65 11.98 -4.44
N TYR A 91 12.93 12.08 -3.32
CA TYR A 91 13.32 11.51 -2.04
C TYR A 91 13.16 9.98 -2.00
N HIS A 92 12.01 9.47 -2.44
CA HIS A 92 11.67 8.05 -2.28
C HIS A 92 12.10 7.17 -3.45
N VAL A 93 11.90 7.63 -4.70
CA VAL A 93 11.90 6.77 -5.90
C VAL A 93 13.05 7.06 -6.86
N LYS A 94 13.38 8.33 -7.17
CA LYS A 94 14.30 8.74 -8.26
C LYS A 94 15.62 7.95 -8.34
N ARG A 95 16.23 7.64 -7.19
CA ARG A 95 17.51 6.90 -7.12
C ARG A 95 17.39 5.38 -7.34
N ARG A 96 16.17 4.87 -7.46
CA ARG A 96 15.83 3.44 -7.49
C ARG A 96 14.97 3.06 -8.69
N THR A 97 14.80 3.97 -9.66
CA THR A 97 13.96 3.80 -10.84
C THR A 97 14.64 4.30 -12.11
N LEU A 98 14.01 4.10 -13.26
CA LEU A 98 14.42 4.70 -14.53
C LEU A 98 14.32 6.22 -14.50
N ALA A 99 15.31 6.89 -15.08
CA ALA A 99 15.38 8.35 -15.14
C ALA A 99 14.17 9.00 -15.83
N ASN A 100 13.47 8.27 -16.70
CA ASN A 100 12.34 8.74 -17.50
C ASN A 100 10.97 8.19 -17.05
N ALA A 101 10.88 7.56 -15.87
CA ALA A 101 9.60 7.09 -15.34
C ALA A 101 8.63 8.28 -15.20
N ASN A 102 7.47 8.20 -15.88
CA ASN A 102 6.51 9.30 -15.91
C ASN A 102 5.62 9.31 -14.65
N TRP A 103 6.25 9.58 -13.50
CA TRP A 103 5.57 9.64 -12.21
C TRP A 103 4.43 10.67 -12.18
N LYS A 104 4.57 11.79 -12.89
CA LYS A 104 3.53 12.82 -13.01
C LYS A 104 2.26 12.24 -13.61
N TYR A 105 2.38 11.48 -14.70
CA TYR A 105 1.25 10.81 -15.32
C TYR A 105 0.59 9.79 -14.38
N PHE A 106 1.38 9.02 -13.64
CA PHE A 106 0.85 8.06 -12.66
C PHE A 106 -0.10 8.74 -11.66
N PHE A 107 0.34 9.78 -10.96
CA PHE A 107 -0.51 10.47 -9.98
C PHE A 107 -1.68 11.20 -10.64
N THR A 108 -1.45 11.96 -11.72
CA THR A 108 -2.51 12.74 -12.37
C THR A 108 -3.58 11.86 -13.03
N SER A 109 -3.20 10.72 -13.60
CA SER A 109 -4.15 9.73 -14.14
C SER A 109 -5.01 9.14 -13.02
N TRP A 110 -4.40 8.80 -11.88
CA TRP A 110 -5.11 8.21 -10.75
C TRP A 110 -6.02 9.22 -10.04
N VAL A 111 -5.65 10.51 -9.95
CA VAL A 111 -6.58 11.55 -9.45
C VAL A 111 -7.84 11.59 -10.31
N LYS A 112 -7.69 11.52 -11.64
CA LYS A 112 -8.79 11.63 -12.61
C LYS A 112 -9.73 10.41 -12.61
N THR A 113 -9.27 9.23 -12.20
CA THR A 113 -10.14 8.05 -12.15
C THR A 113 -11.15 8.15 -11.00
N GLU A 114 -12.40 7.80 -11.29
CA GLU A 114 -13.44 7.64 -10.26
C GLU A 114 -13.12 6.49 -9.32
N ASN A 115 -12.57 5.39 -9.84
CA ASN A 115 -12.10 4.29 -9.02
C ASN A 115 -10.90 4.73 -8.17
N PRO A 116 -10.99 4.70 -6.83
CA PRO A 116 -9.87 5.05 -5.97
C PRO A 116 -8.83 3.95 -5.87
N ILE A 117 -9.15 2.74 -6.32
CA ILE A 117 -8.31 1.55 -6.15
C ILE A 117 -7.58 1.23 -7.45
N ILE A 118 -6.29 0.92 -7.32
CA ILE A 118 -5.46 0.42 -8.42
C ILE A 118 -4.77 -0.88 -8.00
N GLU A 119 -4.39 -1.67 -9.00
CA GLU A 119 -3.35 -2.67 -8.85
C GLU A 119 -1.98 -2.02 -9.17
N LEU A 120 -1.02 -2.13 -8.25
CA LEU A 120 0.21 -1.36 -8.28
C LEU A 120 1.06 -1.62 -9.54
N GLU A 121 1.41 -2.87 -9.81
CA GLU A 121 2.31 -3.22 -10.92
C GLU A 121 1.73 -2.86 -12.29
N PRO A 122 0.47 -3.20 -12.64
CA PRO A 122 -0.13 -2.75 -13.89
C PRO A 122 -0.18 -1.22 -14.03
N ALA A 123 -0.48 -0.50 -12.94
CA ALA A 123 -0.50 0.96 -12.94
C ALA A 123 0.90 1.54 -13.15
N LEU A 124 1.94 0.92 -12.57
CA LEU A 124 3.32 1.30 -12.85
C LEU A 124 3.68 0.97 -14.30
N HIS A 125 3.41 -0.22 -14.82
CA HIS A 125 3.70 -0.56 -16.22
C HIS A 125 3.16 0.43 -17.25
N ALA A 126 2.07 1.13 -16.96
CA ALA A 126 1.56 2.20 -17.83
C ALA A 126 2.52 3.39 -18.02
N ILE A 127 3.48 3.58 -17.10
CA ILE A 127 4.50 4.64 -17.14
C ILE A 127 5.93 4.12 -17.37
N TYR A 128 6.09 2.84 -17.70
CA TYR A 128 7.38 2.20 -18.02
C TYR A 128 7.37 1.59 -19.43
N PRO A 129 8.54 1.29 -20.00
CA PRO A 129 8.63 0.54 -21.25
C PRO A 129 7.91 -0.81 -21.18
N LYS A 130 7.36 -1.24 -22.33
CA LYS A 130 6.70 -2.55 -22.43
C LYS A 130 7.68 -3.67 -22.11
N GLY A 131 7.29 -4.61 -21.25
CA GLY A 131 8.13 -5.72 -20.82
C GLY A 131 9.18 -5.38 -19.76
N TYR A 132 9.14 -4.18 -19.18
CA TYR A 132 10.04 -3.78 -18.09
C TYR A 132 9.79 -4.62 -16.83
N GLU A 133 10.83 -5.21 -16.24
CA GLU A 133 10.72 -5.97 -14.99
C GLU A 133 11.16 -5.12 -13.80
N PHE A 134 10.28 -4.94 -12.82
CA PHE A 134 10.59 -4.18 -11.61
C PHE A 134 11.42 -5.01 -10.62
N SER A 135 12.47 -4.39 -10.08
CA SER A 135 13.17 -4.98 -8.93
C SER A 135 12.36 -4.82 -7.64
N GLU A 136 12.54 -5.73 -6.68
CA GLU A 136 11.91 -5.59 -5.35
C GLU A 136 12.25 -4.25 -4.67
N ARG A 137 13.48 -3.75 -4.89
CA ARG A 137 13.95 -2.47 -4.36
C ARG A 137 13.20 -1.29 -4.99
N GLU A 138 12.92 -1.35 -6.28
CA GLU A 138 12.15 -0.33 -6.99
C GLU A 138 10.68 -0.33 -6.56
N LEU A 139 10.06 -1.51 -6.48
CA LEU A 139 8.69 -1.64 -5.97
C LEU A 139 8.58 -1.12 -4.54
N SER A 140 9.53 -1.47 -3.68
CA SER A 140 9.57 -0.96 -2.29
C SER A 140 9.70 0.57 -2.22
N ALA A 141 10.43 1.17 -3.17
CA ALA A 141 10.54 2.62 -3.29
C ALA A 141 9.18 3.26 -3.62
N TRP A 142 8.47 2.70 -4.61
CA TRP A 142 7.12 3.13 -4.97
C TRP A 142 6.14 2.98 -3.82
N GLN A 143 6.12 1.84 -3.13
CA GLN A 143 5.26 1.64 -1.95
C GLN A 143 5.53 2.68 -0.86
N THR A 144 6.80 3.05 -0.64
CA THR A 144 7.18 4.06 0.35
C THR A 144 6.68 5.44 -0.09
N MET A 145 6.83 5.78 -1.38
CA MET A 145 6.27 7.02 -1.94
C MET A 145 4.75 7.06 -1.81
N LEU A 146 4.04 5.97 -2.11
CA LEU A 146 2.59 5.90 -2.00
C LEU A 146 2.11 6.13 -0.57
N LYS A 147 2.73 5.48 0.42
CA LYS A 147 2.45 5.73 1.84
C LYS A 147 2.71 7.19 2.21
N ALA A 148 3.82 7.74 1.73
CA ALA A 148 4.15 9.14 1.95
C ALA A 148 3.16 10.10 1.29
N ALA A 149 2.56 9.71 0.17
CA ALA A 149 1.52 10.45 -0.54
C ALA A 149 0.11 10.21 0.01
N SER A 150 -0.02 9.61 1.21
CA SER A 150 -1.29 9.26 1.86
C SER A 150 -2.14 8.19 1.15
N ALA A 151 -1.57 7.39 0.25
CA ALA A 151 -2.22 6.20 -0.28
C ALA A 151 -2.06 5.01 0.69
N THR A 152 -3.06 4.14 0.72
CA THR A 152 -3.12 3.00 1.64
C THR A 152 -3.06 1.68 0.88
N ASN A 153 -2.22 0.74 1.35
CA ASN A 153 -2.23 -0.63 0.85
C ASN A 153 -3.42 -1.39 1.47
N ILE A 154 -4.31 -1.87 0.62
CA ILE A 154 -5.55 -2.59 1.00
C ILE A 154 -5.51 -4.07 0.63
N THR A 155 -4.33 -4.58 0.26
CA THR A 155 -4.12 -5.99 -0.13
C THR A 155 -4.51 -6.92 1.03
N PRO A 156 -5.50 -7.82 0.82
CA PRO A 156 -6.00 -8.68 1.89
C PRO A 156 -5.29 -10.04 1.99
N TRP A 157 -4.43 -10.37 1.02
CA TRP A 157 -3.68 -11.62 0.96
C TRP A 157 -2.21 -11.44 1.34
N LEU A 158 -1.57 -12.56 1.68
CA LEU A 158 -0.13 -12.62 1.96
C LEU A 158 0.69 -12.71 0.67
N SER A 159 1.96 -12.34 0.73
CA SER A 159 2.89 -12.36 -0.41
C SER A 159 3.09 -13.76 -1.01
N GLU A 160 2.93 -14.79 -0.19
CA GLU A 160 3.02 -16.21 -0.54
C GLU A 160 1.83 -16.64 -1.41
N GLU A 161 0.67 -16.01 -1.23
CA GLU A 161 -0.54 -16.28 -2.00
C GLU A 161 -0.50 -15.55 -3.35
N SER A 162 -0.08 -14.28 -3.32
CA SER A 162 0.05 -13.47 -4.54
C SER A 162 0.96 -12.27 -4.31
N LYS A 163 1.79 -11.96 -5.32
CA LYS A 163 2.63 -10.75 -5.34
C LYS A 163 1.85 -9.47 -5.68
N ARG A 164 0.62 -9.61 -6.18
CA ARG A 164 -0.23 -8.48 -6.59
C ARG A 164 -0.57 -7.62 -5.39
N GLN A 165 -0.62 -6.31 -5.60
CA GLN A 165 -0.90 -5.34 -4.55
C GLN A 165 -1.99 -4.38 -4.95
N LEU A 166 -2.95 -4.20 -4.06
CA LEU A 166 -4.04 -3.24 -4.20
C LEU A 166 -3.77 -2.02 -3.32
N TRP A 167 -3.90 -0.84 -3.92
CA TRP A 167 -3.70 0.44 -3.25
C TRP A 167 -4.89 1.36 -3.49
N THR A 168 -5.29 2.09 -2.46
CA THR A 168 -6.37 3.09 -2.53
C THR A 168 -5.84 4.49 -2.28
N LYS A 169 -6.35 5.47 -3.05
CA LYS A 169 -6.19 6.90 -2.80
C LYS A 169 -7.30 7.48 -1.89
N SER A 170 -8.25 6.66 -1.44
CA SER A 170 -9.37 7.11 -0.61
C SER A 170 -8.88 7.79 0.68
N PRO A 171 -9.50 8.90 1.12
CA PRO A 171 -9.18 9.55 2.39
C PRO A 171 -9.32 8.61 3.60
N ASN A 172 -10.25 7.64 3.53
CA ASN A 172 -10.45 6.62 4.56
C ASN A 172 -10.01 5.23 4.08
N GLY A 173 -8.72 5.10 3.75
CA GLY A 173 -8.16 3.84 3.26
C GLY A 173 -8.27 2.66 4.25
N GLU A 174 -8.46 2.93 5.54
CA GLU A 174 -8.66 1.86 6.53
C GLU A 174 -10.03 1.19 6.38
N ALA A 175 -11.08 1.96 6.08
CA ALA A 175 -12.39 1.39 5.78
C ALA A 175 -12.34 0.49 4.53
N ASP A 176 -11.66 0.95 3.47
CA ASP A 176 -11.43 0.15 2.25
C ASP A 176 -10.69 -1.15 2.59
N LYS A 177 -9.63 -1.07 3.40
CA LYS A 177 -8.86 -2.23 3.84
C LYS A 177 -9.72 -3.26 4.58
N VAL A 178 -10.56 -2.82 5.52
CA VAL A 178 -11.48 -3.69 6.26
C VAL A 178 -12.50 -4.33 5.31
N ALA A 179 -13.07 -3.56 4.39
CA ALA A 179 -14.03 -4.07 3.41
C ALA A 179 -13.40 -5.13 2.49
N PHE A 180 -12.20 -4.87 1.95
CA PHE A 180 -11.48 -5.82 1.11
C PHE A 180 -11.07 -7.09 1.86
N ALA A 181 -10.65 -6.96 3.12
CA ALA A 181 -10.38 -8.12 3.96
C ALA A 181 -11.65 -8.98 4.18
N ALA A 182 -12.81 -8.35 4.42
CA ALA A 182 -14.08 -9.05 4.58
C ALA A 182 -14.52 -9.78 3.29
N LEU A 183 -14.39 -9.11 2.13
CA LEU A 183 -14.67 -9.72 0.83
C LEU A 183 -13.73 -10.89 0.51
N TYR A 184 -12.43 -10.74 0.80
CA TYR A 184 -11.45 -11.81 0.62
C TYR A 184 -11.75 -13.02 1.51
N LYS A 185 -12.01 -12.79 2.81
CA LYS A 185 -12.36 -13.85 3.76
C LYS A 185 -13.63 -14.60 3.35
N SER A 186 -14.60 -13.88 2.78
CA SER A 186 -15.85 -14.43 2.25
C SER A 186 -15.67 -15.13 0.90
N GLY A 187 -14.47 -15.07 0.31
CA GLY A 187 -14.14 -15.70 -0.97
C GLY A 187 -14.60 -14.90 -2.19
N PHE A 188 -15.00 -13.63 -2.10
CA PHE A 188 -15.40 -12.87 -3.29
C PHE A 188 -14.22 -12.35 -4.12
N LEU A 189 -13.02 -12.29 -3.54
CA LEU A 189 -11.79 -11.82 -4.19
C LEU A 189 -10.84 -12.94 -4.60
N THR A 190 -11.30 -14.19 -4.59
CA THR A 190 -10.57 -15.33 -5.18
C THR A 190 -11.02 -15.53 -6.62
N SER A 191 -10.12 -16.02 -7.49
CA SER A 191 -10.42 -16.32 -8.90
C SER A 191 -11.62 -17.25 -9.08
N ILE A 192 -11.96 -18.02 -8.04
CA ILE A 192 -13.19 -18.81 -7.93
C ILE A 192 -13.78 -18.55 -6.52
N PRO A 193 -14.98 -17.99 -6.39
CA PRO A 193 -15.54 -17.71 -5.08
C PRO A 193 -15.81 -18.98 -4.27
N LYS A 194 -15.43 -18.98 -2.98
CA LYS A 194 -15.57 -20.16 -2.09
C LYS A 194 -16.99 -20.73 -2.02
N ASN A 195 -18.00 -19.88 -2.25
CA ASN A 195 -19.43 -20.23 -2.18
C ASN A 195 -20.05 -20.53 -3.56
N MET A 196 -19.25 -20.59 -4.62
CA MET A 196 -19.69 -20.96 -5.97
C MET A 196 -19.23 -22.41 -6.26
N PRO A 197 -20.01 -23.25 -6.97
CA PRO A 197 -19.60 -24.62 -7.29
C PRO A 197 -18.23 -24.65 -7.95
N ASN A 198 -17.20 -25.05 -7.20
CA ASN A 198 -15.83 -24.98 -7.65
C ASN A 198 -15.51 -26.23 -8.48
N ALA A 199 -15.93 -26.20 -9.75
CA ALA A 199 -15.64 -27.25 -10.72
C ALA A 199 -14.14 -27.60 -10.77
N THR A 200 -13.24 -26.64 -10.55
CA THR A 200 -11.78 -26.90 -10.52
C THR A 200 -11.37 -27.68 -9.28
N HIS A 201 -11.88 -27.33 -8.10
CA HIS A 201 -11.60 -28.05 -6.85
C HIS A 201 -12.24 -29.44 -6.84
N THR A 202 -13.50 -29.56 -7.26
CA THR A 202 -14.16 -30.86 -7.41
C THR A 202 -13.39 -31.72 -8.40
N PHE A 203 -12.90 -31.16 -9.51
CA PHE A 203 -12.04 -31.87 -10.47
C PHE A 203 -10.75 -32.38 -9.83
N TRP A 204 -10.00 -31.52 -9.13
CA TRP A 204 -8.73 -31.91 -8.50
C TRP A 204 -8.92 -32.90 -7.35
N MET A 205 -9.96 -32.76 -6.52
CA MET A 205 -10.29 -33.78 -5.52
C MET A 205 -10.63 -35.13 -6.16
N CYS A 206 -11.40 -35.14 -7.25
CA CYS A 206 -11.70 -36.37 -7.98
C CYS A 206 -10.44 -36.97 -8.59
N PHE A 207 -9.53 -36.13 -9.10
CA PHE A 207 -8.24 -36.53 -9.65
C PHE A 207 -7.34 -37.17 -8.59
N GLU A 208 -7.22 -36.57 -7.40
CA GLU A 208 -6.46 -37.13 -6.27
C GLU A 208 -7.03 -38.46 -5.79
N ARG A 209 -8.37 -38.55 -5.63
CA ARG A 209 -9.04 -39.82 -5.27
C ARG A 209 -8.81 -40.90 -6.32
N ALA A 210 -8.92 -40.55 -7.61
CA ALA A 210 -8.67 -41.48 -8.70
C ALA A 210 -7.20 -41.93 -8.74
N LEU A 211 -6.26 -41.04 -8.39
CA LEU A 211 -4.85 -41.41 -8.22
C LEU A 211 -4.64 -42.36 -7.04
N ALA A 212 -5.23 -42.10 -5.88
CA ALA A 212 -5.06 -42.93 -4.68
C ALA A 212 -5.67 -44.33 -4.85
N ASN A 213 -6.84 -44.41 -5.47
CA ASN A 213 -7.63 -45.64 -5.55
C ASN A 213 -7.21 -46.57 -6.69
N ASN A 214 -6.54 -46.08 -7.74
CA ASN A 214 -6.16 -46.92 -8.88
C ASN A 214 -4.74 -47.46 -8.79
N LYS A 215 -4.64 -48.79 -8.88
CA LYS A 215 -3.38 -49.49 -9.06
C LYS A 215 -2.80 -49.17 -10.45
N LYS A 216 -1.47 -49.11 -10.53
CA LYS A 216 -0.78 -49.00 -11.82
C LYS A 216 -1.07 -50.27 -12.63
N THR A 217 -1.37 -50.11 -13.90
CA THR A 217 -1.38 -51.21 -14.86
C THR A 217 0.05 -51.75 -15.06
N PRO A 218 0.24 -52.95 -15.63
CA PRO A 218 1.57 -53.54 -15.83
C PRO A 218 2.54 -52.67 -16.65
N ASP A 219 2.03 -51.76 -17.49
CA ASP A 219 2.79 -50.76 -18.24
C ASP A 219 3.04 -49.45 -17.46
N GLY A 220 2.76 -49.42 -16.16
CA GLY A 220 3.01 -48.30 -15.25
C GLY A 220 1.93 -47.21 -15.22
N LYS A 221 0.83 -47.38 -15.95
CA LYS A 221 -0.15 -46.32 -16.22
C LYS A 221 -1.39 -46.39 -15.32
N ARG A 222 -2.19 -45.33 -15.27
CA ARG A 222 -3.43 -45.28 -14.46
C ARG A 222 -4.57 -44.69 -15.29
N ARG A 223 -5.76 -45.31 -15.23
CA ARG A 223 -6.98 -44.77 -15.85
C ARG A 223 -7.67 -43.83 -14.87
N ILE A 224 -7.51 -42.53 -15.06
CA ILE A 224 -7.96 -41.49 -14.12
C ILE A 224 -9.30 -40.86 -14.54
N LEU A 225 -9.51 -40.65 -15.85
CA LEU A 225 -10.64 -39.88 -16.37
C LEU A 225 -12.01 -40.56 -16.23
N SER A 226 -12.08 -41.90 -16.19
CA SER A 226 -13.36 -42.63 -16.06
C SER A 226 -14.02 -42.50 -14.69
N ILE A 227 -13.32 -41.95 -13.69
CA ILE A 227 -13.82 -41.75 -12.33
C ILE A 227 -14.26 -40.30 -12.12
N ILE A 228 -13.54 -39.35 -12.72
CA ILE A 228 -13.91 -37.93 -12.71
C ILE A 228 -15.23 -37.70 -13.46
N SER A 229 -15.54 -38.54 -14.47
CA SER A 229 -16.79 -38.48 -15.23
C SER A 229 -18.07 -38.85 -14.46
N ASN A 230 -17.97 -39.27 -13.19
CA ASN A 230 -19.15 -39.47 -12.34
C ASN A 230 -19.65 -38.16 -11.72
N GLU A 231 -18.75 -37.18 -11.55
CA GLU A 231 -19.03 -35.87 -10.93
C GLU A 231 -19.08 -34.74 -11.96
N PHE A 232 -18.69 -35.02 -13.21
CA PHE A 232 -18.73 -34.09 -14.33
C PHE A 232 -19.33 -34.77 -15.56
N THR A 233 -20.21 -34.04 -16.24
CA THR A 233 -20.71 -34.48 -17.54
C THR A 233 -19.57 -34.50 -18.56
N TYR A 234 -19.74 -35.36 -19.57
CA TYR A 234 -18.81 -35.44 -20.69
C TYR A 234 -18.60 -34.09 -21.40
N GLY A 235 -19.65 -33.26 -21.49
CA GLY A 235 -19.59 -31.92 -22.10
C GLY A 235 -18.70 -30.96 -21.31
N GLU A 236 -18.76 -30.98 -19.99
CA GLU A 236 -17.95 -30.14 -19.11
C GLU A 236 -16.47 -30.50 -19.18
N LEU A 237 -16.15 -31.81 -19.21
CA LEU A 237 -14.77 -32.27 -19.36
C LEU A 237 -14.19 -31.89 -20.72
N LYS A 238 -15.00 -31.99 -21.79
CA LYS A 238 -14.58 -31.63 -23.15
C LYS A 238 -14.27 -30.14 -23.29
N GLN A 239 -15.11 -29.27 -22.72
CA GLN A 239 -14.90 -27.83 -22.75
C GLN A 239 -13.69 -27.39 -21.92
N ASN A 240 -13.49 -27.98 -20.74
CA ASN A 240 -12.45 -27.53 -19.81
C ASN A 240 -11.05 -28.11 -20.11
N LEU A 241 -10.95 -29.30 -20.69
CA LEU A 241 -9.67 -29.97 -20.97
C LEU A 241 -9.22 -29.87 -22.44
N ASN A 242 -10.04 -29.25 -23.31
CA ASN A 242 -9.75 -29.03 -24.73
C ASN A 242 -9.33 -30.32 -25.48
N VAL A 243 -9.94 -31.46 -25.12
CA VAL A 243 -9.57 -32.78 -25.67
C VAL A 243 -10.19 -32.98 -27.05
N ILE A 244 -9.36 -33.06 -28.09
CA ILE A 244 -9.80 -33.37 -29.46
C ILE A 244 -9.83 -34.89 -29.65
N PHE A 245 -10.91 -35.39 -30.25
CA PHE A 245 -11.17 -36.81 -30.51
C PHE A 245 -10.21 -37.40 -31.55
N TYR A 246 -9.02 -37.86 -31.13
CA TYR A 246 -8.32 -38.92 -31.86
C TYR A 246 -7.66 -39.89 -30.87
N SER A 247 -8.39 -40.98 -30.60
CA SER A 247 -8.01 -42.13 -29.75
C SER A 247 -7.66 -41.80 -28.29
N PHE A 248 -8.44 -42.36 -27.36
CA PHE A 248 -8.15 -42.32 -25.94
C PHE A 248 -6.92 -43.18 -25.62
N ALA A 249 -5.74 -42.55 -25.60
CA ALA A 249 -4.54 -43.03 -24.93
C ALA A 249 -3.67 -41.83 -24.49
N LEU A 250 -4.19 -41.02 -23.56
CA LEU A 250 -3.36 -40.04 -22.86
C LEU A 250 -2.48 -40.78 -21.85
N TYR A 251 -1.27 -41.12 -22.30
CA TYR A 251 -0.24 -41.74 -21.50
C TYR A 251 0.60 -40.66 -20.81
N VAL A 252 0.37 -40.46 -19.52
CA VAL A 252 1.30 -39.70 -18.67
C VAL A 252 2.46 -40.64 -18.33
N LYS A 253 3.61 -40.44 -18.98
CA LYS A 253 4.88 -41.08 -18.59
C LYS A 253 5.52 -40.22 -17.49
N PHE A 254 5.84 -40.86 -16.37
CA PHE A 254 6.83 -40.37 -15.41
C PHE A 254 8.17 -41.03 -15.72
#